data_AF-A0A953Z9H5-F1
#
_entry.id   AF-A0A953Z9H5-F1
#
_cell.length_a   1.000
_cell.length_b   1.000
_cell.length_c   1.000
_cell.angle_alpha   90.00
_cell.angle_beta   90.00
_cell.angle_gamma   90.00
#
_symmetry.space_group_name_H-M   'P 1'
#
loop_
_entity.id
_entity.type
_entity.pdbx_description
1 polymer ?
#
loop_
_entity_poly.entity_id
_entity_poly.type
_entity_poly.pdbx_seq_one_letter_code
_entity_poly.pdbx_strand_id
1 'polypeptide(L)'
;MEVGLFQPDGQANPAYLKLDLYCKGLRIDESCALGDDAREIIRNRAGLGSGLEVIIGQGMFTNIPVVEWWVQNSPYWLVKNNTRYEIWRDKTPFNYDVYDELKPVGKGPWFGKLDRANAEYVDTVRIPIEPKWYKQRTTSGKLMQRIGCLQGTYLGIYWGPRCQNWGPNGENEYCKFCTEGQNLGSQE
;
A
#
# COMPACT_ATOMS: atom_id res chain seq x y z
N MET A 1 6.04 23.00 -18.45
CA MET A 1 4.75 22.40 -18.02
C MET A 1 4.98 21.84 -16.64
N GLU A 2 4.25 22.35 -15.66
CA GLU A 2 4.27 21.81 -14.29
C GLU A 2 3.48 20.50 -14.30
N VAL A 3 4.11 19.39 -13.91
CA VAL A 3 3.44 18.09 -13.82
C VAL A 3 2.90 17.98 -12.40
N GLY A 4 1.58 18.06 -12.25
CA GLY A 4 0.90 17.97 -10.97
C GLY A 4 0.00 16.74 -10.86
N LEU A 5 -0.59 16.58 -9.67
CA LEU A 5 -1.58 15.54 -9.40
C LEU A 5 -2.80 15.67 -10.32
N PHE A 6 -3.25 16.89 -10.60
CA PHE A 6 -4.38 17.16 -11.48
C PHE A 6 -3.90 17.66 -12.85
N GLN A 7 -4.57 17.17 -13.88
CA GLN A 7 -4.43 17.66 -15.25
C GLN A 7 -5.28 18.94 -15.44
N PRO A 8 -5.07 19.71 -16.53
CA PRO A 8 -5.85 20.94 -16.79
C PRO A 8 -7.37 20.74 -16.88
N ASP A 9 -7.83 19.52 -17.16
CA ASP A 9 -9.24 19.14 -17.19
C ASP A 9 -9.82 18.78 -15.81
N GLY A 10 -9.01 18.87 -14.75
CA GLY A 10 -9.37 18.56 -13.37
C GLY A 10 -9.31 17.08 -13.02
N GLN A 11 -8.99 16.17 -13.96
CA GLN A 11 -8.83 14.75 -13.65
C GLN A 11 -7.46 14.50 -13.03
N ALA A 12 -7.38 13.53 -12.12
CA ALA A 12 -6.09 13.07 -11.62
C ALA A 12 -5.22 12.54 -12.77
N ASN A 13 -3.95 12.91 -12.79
CA ASN A 13 -2.93 12.28 -13.60
C ASN A 13 -2.63 10.89 -13.00
N PRO A 14 -3.01 9.78 -13.68
CA PRO A 14 -2.87 8.46 -13.08
C PRO A 14 -1.43 8.13 -12.72
N ALA A 15 -0.48 8.46 -13.62
CA ALA A 15 0.94 8.17 -13.42
C ALA A 15 1.50 8.91 -12.20
N TYR A 16 1.15 10.19 -12.05
CA TYR A 16 1.54 10.98 -10.88
C TYR A 16 0.91 10.40 -9.60
N LEU A 17 -0.41 10.13 -9.63
CA LEU A 17 -1.13 9.55 -8.50
C LEU A 17 -0.51 8.22 -8.04
N LYS A 18 -0.12 7.34 -8.98
CA LYS A 18 0.56 6.07 -8.63
C LYS A 18 1.87 6.29 -7.89
N LEU A 19 2.72 7.20 -8.38
CA LEU A 19 3.99 7.51 -7.73
C LEU A 19 3.74 8.08 -6.33
N ASP A 20 2.76 8.98 -6.20
CA ASP A 20 2.48 9.62 -4.93
C ASP A 20 1.91 8.64 -3.90
N LEU A 21 1.05 7.71 -4.33
CA LEU A 21 0.53 6.62 -3.49
C LEU A 21 1.64 5.64 -3.06
N TYR A 22 2.63 5.36 -3.91
CA TYR A 22 3.79 4.54 -3.51
C TYR A 22 4.64 5.22 -2.43
N CYS A 23 4.83 6.53 -2.54
CA CYS A 23 5.66 7.28 -1.60
C CYS A 23 4.93 7.59 -0.29
N LYS A 24 3.62 7.86 -0.34
CA LYS A 24 2.87 8.39 0.81
C LYS A 24 1.90 7.37 1.41
N GLY A 25 1.58 6.29 0.69
CA GLY A 25 0.62 5.27 1.12
C GLY A 25 -0.83 5.76 1.09
N LEU A 26 -1.74 5.01 1.72
CA LEU A 26 -3.18 5.26 1.70
C LEU A 26 -3.83 4.88 3.04
N ARG A 27 -4.51 5.82 3.69
CA ARG A 27 -5.33 5.56 4.88
C ARG A 27 -6.65 4.93 4.48
N ILE A 28 -7.25 4.14 5.38
CA ILE A 28 -8.51 3.44 5.13
C ILE A 28 -9.61 4.10 5.94
N ASP A 29 -10.65 4.58 5.28
CA ASP A 29 -11.83 5.12 5.96
C ASP A 29 -12.69 4.00 6.58
N GLU A 30 -13.39 4.32 7.68
CA GLU A 30 -14.29 3.42 8.41
C GLU A 30 -15.41 2.81 7.54
N SER A 31 -15.74 3.44 6.41
CA SER A 31 -16.68 2.89 5.43
C SER A 31 -16.20 1.63 4.70
N CYS A 32 -14.90 1.33 4.73
CA CYS A 32 -14.31 0.25 3.94
C CYS A 32 -14.35 -1.11 4.64
N ALA A 33 -14.96 -2.12 4.01
CA ALA A 33 -14.96 -3.51 4.46
C ALA A 33 -13.93 -4.36 3.69
N LEU A 34 -12.64 -3.99 3.76
CA LEU A 34 -11.59 -4.61 2.93
C LEU A 34 -11.43 -6.13 3.13
N GLY A 35 -11.81 -6.68 4.29
CA GLY A 35 -11.79 -8.13 4.52
C GLY A 35 -12.74 -8.92 3.62
N ASP A 36 -13.79 -8.27 3.13
CA ASP A 36 -14.80 -8.88 2.24
C ASP A 36 -14.53 -8.52 0.77
N ASP A 37 -14.09 -7.29 0.52
CA ASP A 37 -14.01 -6.73 -0.82
C ASP A 37 -12.63 -6.90 -1.48
N ALA A 38 -11.56 -7.05 -0.69
CA ALA A 38 -10.19 -7.13 -1.16
C ALA A 38 -9.54 -8.46 -0.78
N ARG A 39 -8.43 -8.79 -1.46
CA ARG A 39 -7.58 -9.89 -1.01
C ARG A 39 -7.00 -9.59 0.37
N GLU A 40 -6.65 -10.64 1.09
CA GLU A 40 -6.03 -10.51 2.41
C GLU A 40 -4.73 -9.67 2.30
N ILE A 41 -4.58 -8.68 3.17
CA ILE A 41 -3.37 -7.88 3.30
C ILE A 41 -2.41 -8.61 4.23
N ILE A 42 -1.46 -9.34 3.64
CA ILE A 42 -0.51 -10.19 4.36
C ILE A 42 0.89 -9.59 4.20
N ARG A 43 1.63 -9.52 5.30
CA ARG A 43 3.08 -9.32 5.25
C ARG A 43 3.72 -10.61 4.75
N ASN A 44 4.12 -10.59 3.48
CA ASN A 44 4.67 -11.76 2.82
C ASN A 44 6.13 -11.97 3.20
N ARG A 45 6.59 -13.22 3.02
CA ARG A 45 8.00 -13.56 3.20
C ARG A 45 8.84 -12.65 2.31
N ALA A 46 9.90 -12.16 2.93
CA ALA A 46 10.95 -11.34 2.38
C ALA A 46 10.61 -9.93 1.86
N GLY A 47 9.59 -9.29 2.44
CA GLY A 47 9.41 -7.86 2.25
C GLY A 47 8.81 -7.44 0.92
N LEU A 48 8.25 -8.39 0.16
CA LEU A 48 7.32 -8.10 -0.94
C LEU A 48 6.18 -7.23 -0.39
N GLY A 49 5.85 -6.15 -1.09
CA GLY A 49 4.92 -5.13 -0.62
C GLY A 49 3.58 -5.72 -0.22
N SER A 50 3.21 -5.55 1.05
CA SER A 50 1.92 -5.97 1.60
C SER A 50 0.82 -4.94 1.37
N GLY A 51 0.91 -4.18 0.27
CA GLY A 51 -0.02 -3.11 0.00
C GLY A 51 -1.41 -3.61 -0.40
N LEU A 52 -2.35 -2.68 -0.45
CA LEU A 52 -3.65 -2.88 -1.06
C LEU A 52 -3.52 -2.85 -2.58
N GLU A 53 -4.00 -3.89 -3.26
CA GLU A 53 -4.09 -3.90 -4.72
C GLU A 53 -5.31 -3.10 -5.16
N VAL A 54 -5.09 -2.10 -6.01
CA VAL A 54 -6.17 -1.34 -6.65
C VAL A 54 -5.84 -1.08 -8.12
N ILE A 55 -6.87 -0.74 -8.88
CA ILE A 55 -6.78 -0.23 -10.24
C ILE A 55 -7.27 1.22 -10.20
N ILE A 56 -6.40 2.15 -10.60
CA ILE A 56 -6.68 3.59 -10.66
C ILE A 56 -6.73 4.09 -12.10
N GLY A 57 -7.46 5.18 -12.32
CA GLY A 57 -7.58 5.87 -13.60
C GLY A 57 -7.72 4.93 -14.80
N GLN A 58 -6.85 5.12 -15.78
CA GLN A 58 -6.80 4.41 -17.07
C GLN A 58 -6.37 2.93 -16.97
N GLY A 59 -6.94 2.16 -16.02
CA GLY A 59 -6.67 0.73 -15.85
C GLY A 59 -5.32 0.43 -15.21
N MET A 60 -4.73 1.38 -14.49
CA MET A 60 -3.39 1.22 -13.96
C MET A 60 -3.40 0.48 -12.62
N PHE A 61 -2.84 -0.72 -12.61
CA PHE A 61 -2.66 -1.52 -11.41
C PHE A 61 -1.57 -0.94 -10.51
N THR A 62 -1.84 -0.93 -9.20
CA THR A 62 -0.92 -0.44 -8.18
C THR A 62 -1.09 -1.24 -6.88
N ASN A 63 0.01 -1.43 -6.15
CA ASN A 63 0.03 -2.03 -4.82
C ASN A 63 0.41 -0.94 -3.81
N ILE A 64 -0.56 -0.41 -3.08
CA ILE A 64 -0.39 0.81 -2.29
C ILE A 64 -0.07 0.45 -0.84
N PRO A 65 0.99 1.01 -0.23
CA PRO A 65 1.26 0.88 1.21
C PRO A 65 0.06 1.29 2.06
N VAL A 66 -0.39 0.40 2.94
CA VAL A 66 -1.53 0.67 3.86
C VAL A 66 -1.22 0.27 5.30
N VAL A 67 -0.19 -0.54 5.55
CA VAL A 67 0.15 -1.13 6.86
C VAL A 67 1.45 -0.59 7.45
N GLU A 68 2.20 0.15 6.66
CA GLU A 68 3.44 0.77 7.03
C GLU A 68 3.16 1.92 7.99
N TRP A 69 3.99 2.08 9.03
CA TRP A 69 3.68 2.99 10.13
C TRP A 69 3.53 4.45 9.69
N TRP A 70 4.23 4.84 8.63
CA TRP A 70 4.19 6.19 8.08
C TRP A 70 2.89 6.52 7.35
N VAL A 71 2.09 5.51 6.99
CA VAL A 71 0.78 5.66 6.33
C VAL A 71 -0.20 6.45 7.19
N GLN A 72 -0.03 6.48 8.52
CA GLN A 72 -0.88 7.27 9.43
C GLN A 72 -0.93 8.76 9.08
N ASN A 73 0.10 9.26 8.39
CA ASN A 73 0.16 10.64 7.94
C ASN A 73 -0.16 10.81 6.46
N SER A 74 -0.37 9.73 5.69
CA SER A 74 -0.66 9.80 4.26
C SER A 74 -1.75 10.83 3.99
N PRO A 75 -1.62 11.72 3.00
CA PRO A 75 -2.69 12.66 2.69
C PRO A 75 -3.87 11.95 2.01
N TYR A 76 -3.69 10.70 1.57
CA TYR A 76 -4.69 9.96 0.81
C TYR A 76 -5.55 9.08 1.69
N TRP A 77 -6.82 8.99 1.32
CA TRP A 77 -7.83 8.14 1.94
C TRP A 77 -8.52 7.28 0.89
N LEU A 78 -8.71 6.01 1.22
CA LEU A 78 -9.67 5.15 0.54
C LEU A 78 -11.02 5.27 1.24
N VAL A 79 -12.05 5.56 0.47
CA VAL A 79 -13.42 5.67 0.97
C VAL A 79 -14.33 4.74 0.17
N LYS A 80 -15.23 4.03 0.85
CA LYS A 80 -16.27 3.24 0.19
C LYS A 80 -17.58 4.05 0.16
N ASN A 81 -18.08 4.31 -1.03
CA ASN A 81 -19.35 4.97 -1.26
C ASN A 81 -20.29 3.98 -1.97
N ASN A 82 -21.19 3.36 -1.20
CA ASN A 82 -22.01 2.24 -1.63
C ASN A 82 -21.16 1.07 -2.17
N THR A 83 -21.16 0.85 -3.49
CA THR A 83 -20.42 -0.22 -4.16
C THR A 83 -19.12 0.26 -4.81
N ARG A 84 -18.82 1.56 -4.73
CA ARG A 84 -17.64 2.15 -5.37
C ARG A 84 -16.62 2.56 -4.33
N TYR A 85 -15.35 2.46 -4.72
CA TYR A 85 -14.25 2.99 -3.95
C TYR A 85 -13.73 4.27 -4.58
N GLU A 86 -13.36 5.21 -3.74
CA GLU A 86 -12.87 6.54 -4.12
C GLU A 86 -11.57 6.82 -3.37
N ILE A 87 -10.62 7.47 -4.04
CA ILE A 87 -9.47 8.11 -3.39
C ILE A 87 -9.81 9.57 -3.16
N TRP A 88 -9.62 10.00 -1.92
CA TRP A 88 -9.68 11.38 -1.48
C TRP A 88 -8.31 11.83 -0.99
N ARG A 89 -8.05 13.13 -1.03
CA ARG A 89 -6.80 13.73 -0.55
C ARG A 89 -7.11 14.90 0.39
N ASP A 90 -6.42 14.96 1.52
CA ASP A 90 -6.45 16.12 2.40
C ASP A 90 -5.93 17.36 1.65
N LYS A 91 -6.62 18.49 1.81
CA LYS A 91 -6.19 19.78 1.23
C LYS A 91 -4.95 20.34 1.95
N THR A 92 -4.74 19.93 3.20
CA THR A 92 -3.55 20.30 3.96
C THR A 92 -2.31 19.71 3.30
N PRO A 93 -1.23 20.50 3.10
CA PRO A 93 0.00 19.98 2.56
C PRO A 93 0.55 18.81 3.35
N PHE A 94 1.05 17.81 2.64
CA PHE A 94 1.73 16.68 3.25
C PHE A 94 3.05 17.17 3.88
N ASN A 95 3.19 17.00 5.20
CA ASN A 95 4.41 17.38 5.91
C ASN A 95 5.40 16.21 5.89
N TYR A 96 6.61 16.42 5.36
CA TYR A 96 7.67 15.41 5.36
C TYR A 96 8.49 15.42 6.66
N ASP A 97 8.50 16.53 7.40
CA ASP A 97 9.35 16.73 8.58
C ASP A 97 8.88 15.89 9.78
N VAL A 98 7.65 15.38 9.74
CA VAL A 98 7.07 14.57 10.81
C VAL A 98 7.61 13.13 10.83
N TYR A 99 8.24 12.64 9.76
CA TYR A 99 8.63 11.23 9.68
C TYR A 99 9.66 10.82 10.73
N ASP A 100 10.55 11.73 11.14
CA ASP A 100 11.55 11.46 12.18
C ASP A 100 10.93 11.35 13.59
N GLU A 101 9.74 11.92 13.79
CA GLU A 101 9.02 11.95 15.07
C GLU A 101 7.98 10.82 15.19
N LEU A 102 7.57 10.25 14.06
CA LEU A 102 6.58 9.18 14.02
C LEU A 102 7.16 7.89 14.59
N LYS A 103 6.50 7.38 15.63
CA LYS A 103 6.79 6.06 16.17
C LYS A 103 5.97 5.00 15.45
N PRO A 104 6.50 3.77 15.28
CA PRO A 104 5.70 2.65 14.80
C PRO A 104 4.46 2.45 15.68
N VAL A 105 3.27 2.51 15.08
CA VAL A 105 2.01 2.29 15.79
C VAL A 105 1.34 1.03 15.24
N GLY A 106 1.11 0.05 16.13
CA GLY A 106 0.27 -1.12 15.86
C GLY A 106 0.75 -2.06 14.74
N LYS A 107 -0.01 -3.14 14.55
CA LYS A 107 0.11 -4.05 13.40
C LYS A 107 -1.22 -4.01 12.64
N GLY A 108 -1.22 -3.51 11.40
CA GLY A 108 -2.40 -3.53 10.53
C GLY A 108 -2.60 -2.23 9.74
N PRO A 109 -3.61 -2.17 8.85
CA PRO A 109 -3.93 -0.95 8.13
C PRO A 109 -4.36 0.17 9.06
N TRP A 110 -4.04 1.41 8.70
CA TRP A 110 -4.51 2.57 9.43
C TRP A 110 -5.96 2.91 9.07
N PHE A 111 -6.86 2.66 10.02
CA PHE A 111 -8.27 3.02 9.91
C PHE A 111 -8.55 4.37 10.57
N GLY A 112 -9.42 5.16 9.95
CA GLY A 112 -9.88 6.43 10.48
C GLY A 112 -11.13 6.91 9.78
N LYS A 113 -11.48 8.18 9.97
CA LYS A 113 -12.61 8.81 9.30
C LYS A 113 -12.15 10.02 8.52
N LEU A 114 -12.48 10.08 7.24
CA LEU A 114 -12.19 11.22 6.39
C LEU A 114 -12.98 12.46 6.83
N ASP A 115 -12.29 13.57 7.05
CA ASP A 115 -12.92 14.90 7.08
C ASP A 115 -13.15 15.41 5.66
N ARG A 116 -14.34 15.14 5.12
CA ARG A 116 -14.72 15.54 3.76
C ARG A 116 -14.72 17.06 3.54
N ALA A 117 -14.86 17.88 4.57
CA ALA A 117 -14.82 19.34 4.41
C ALA A 117 -13.42 19.83 4.01
N ASN A 118 -12.39 19.16 4.57
CA ASN A 118 -10.98 19.47 4.37
C ASN A 118 -10.26 18.54 3.40
N ALA A 119 -11.02 17.78 2.60
CA ALA A 119 -10.50 16.90 1.57
C ALA A 119 -11.09 17.20 0.19
N GLU A 120 -10.40 16.73 -0.84
CA GLU A 120 -10.82 16.78 -2.23
C GLU A 120 -10.88 15.37 -2.84
N TYR A 121 -11.84 15.15 -3.73
CA TYR A 121 -11.93 13.91 -4.50
C TYR A 121 -10.78 13.87 -5.51
N VAL A 122 -10.14 12.71 -5.66
CA VAL A 122 -9.02 12.50 -6.58
C VAL A 122 -9.41 11.57 -7.72
N ASP A 123 -9.84 10.35 -7.40
CA ASP A 123 -10.10 9.33 -8.40
C ASP A 123 -11.07 8.25 -7.91
N THR A 124 -11.74 7.57 -8.84
CA THR A 124 -12.49 6.34 -8.55
C THR A 124 -11.54 5.17 -8.70
N VAL A 125 -11.64 4.20 -7.79
CA VAL A 125 -10.77 3.03 -7.81
C VAL A 125 -11.57 1.74 -7.85
N ARG A 126 -10.95 0.71 -8.45
CA ARG A 126 -11.49 -0.64 -8.46
C ARG A 126 -10.58 -1.56 -7.66
N ILE A 127 -11.18 -2.37 -6.81
CA ILE A 127 -10.48 -3.48 -6.17
C ILE A 127 -10.47 -4.65 -7.18
N PRO A 128 -9.30 -5.18 -7.56
CA PRO A 128 -9.23 -6.34 -8.44
C PRO A 128 -9.72 -7.59 -7.69
N ILE A 129 -10.27 -8.54 -8.45
CA ILE A 129 -10.62 -9.86 -7.92
C ILE A 129 -9.33 -10.58 -7.51
N GLU A 130 -9.31 -11.17 -6.32
CA GLU A 130 -8.20 -11.99 -5.88
C GLU A 130 -7.95 -13.14 -6.87
N PRO A 131 -6.74 -13.25 -7.44
CA PRO A 131 -6.40 -14.38 -8.29
C PRO A 131 -6.51 -15.70 -7.53
N LYS A 132 -7.19 -16.69 -8.12
CA LYS A 132 -7.42 -18.01 -7.50
C LYS A 132 -6.15 -18.72 -7.01
N TRP A 133 -5.00 -18.43 -7.63
CA TRP A 133 -3.74 -19.05 -7.26
C TRP A 133 -3.21 -18.60 -5.89
N TYR A 134 -3.65 -17.46 -5.32
CA TYR A 134 -3.24 -17.02 -3.97
C TYR A 134 -3.48 -18.10 -2.90
N LYS A 135 -4.65 -18.75 -2.97
CA LYS A 135 -5.09 -19.80 -2.03
C LYS A 135 -4.62 -21.20 -2.41
N GLN A 136 -3.90 -21.37 -3.52
CA GLN A 136 -3.34 -22.67 -3.90
C GLN A 136 -2.09 -23.00 -3.09
N ARG A 137 -1.79 -24.29 -2.98
CA ARG A 137 -0.56 -24.78 -2.33
C ARG A 137 0.46 -25.21 -3.37
N THR A 138 1.73 -24.92 -3.11
CA THR A 138 2.85 -25.49 -3.85
C THR A 138 2.94 -27.00 -3.63
N THR A 139 3.77 -27.69 -4.42
CA THR A 139 4.09 -29.11 -4.21
C THR A 139 4.65 -29.39 -2.81
N SER A 140 5.30 -28.41 -2.17
CA SER A 140 5.81 -28.48 -0.80
C SER A 140 4.78 -28.09 0.28
N GLY A 141 3.51 -27.87 -0.10
CA GLY A 141 2.41 -27.57 0.83
C GLY A 141 2.29 -26.10 1.28
N LYS A 142 3.22 -25.23 0.89
CA LYS A 142 3.20 -23.80 1.23
C LYS A 142 2.10 -23.09 0.43
N LEU A 143 1.34 -22.19 1.06
CA LEU A 143 0.38 -21.36 0.34
C LEU A 143 1.11 -20.38 -0.58
N MET A 144 0.61 -20.21 -1.81
CA MET A 144 1.20 -19.27 -2.78
C MET A 144 1.25 -17.85 -2.23
N GLN A 145 0.19 -17.39 -1.55
CA GLN A 145 0.16 -16.07 -0.93
C GLN A 145 1.25 -15.82 0.12
N ARG A 146 1.91 -16.87 0.64
CA ARG A 146 3.02 -16.72 1.60
C ARG A 146 4.37 -16.48 0.94
N ILE A 147 4.51 -16.81 -0.34
CA ILE A 147 5.78 -16.76 -1.08
C ILE A 147 5.75 -15.81 -2.30
N GLY A 148 4.56 -15.40 -2.73
CA GLY A 148 4.40 -14.44 -3.82
C GLY A 148 3.21 -13.52 -3.63
N CYS A 149 3.34 -12.31 -4.18
CA CYS A 149 2.30 -11.27 -4.20
C CYS A 149 2.26 -10.64 -5.58
N LEU A 150 1.08 -10.23 -6.06
CA LEU A 150 1.01 -9.26 -7.13
C LEU A 150 1.53 -7.90 -6.61
N GLN A 151 2.30 -7.24 -7.47
CA GLN A 151 2.87 -5.92 -7.23
C GLN A 151 2.43 -5.01 -8.38
N GLY A 152 1.11 -4.82 -8.49
CA GLY A 152 0.48 -4.20 -9.65
C GLY A 152 0.31 -5.19 -10.80
N THR A 153 1.13 -5.11 -11.84
CA THR A 153 0.97 -5.90 -13.08
C THR A 153 1.83 -7.15 -13.15
N TYR A 154 2.64 -7.44 -12.14
CA TYR A 154 3.52 -8.61 -12.12
C TYR A 154 3.40 -9.36 -10.79
N LEU A 155 3.74 -10.65 -10.83
CA LEU A 155 3.88 -11.51 -9.66
C LEU A 155 5.32 -11.41 -9.15
N GLY A 156 5.50 -10.82 -7.98
CA GLY A 156 6.75 -10.88 -7.24
C GLY A 156 6.81 -12.18 -6.43
N ILE A 157 7.91 -12.92 -6.56
CA ILE A 157 8.17 -14.13 -5.76
C ILE A 157 9.52 -13.95 -5.11
N TYR A 158 9.57 -14.16 -3.79
CA TYR A 158 10.84 -14.16 -3.08
C TYR A 158 11.24 -15.59 -2.73
N TRP A 159 12.25 -16.06 -3.45
CA TRP A 159 12.70 -17.45 -3.35
C TRP A 159 13.70 -17.68 -2.19
N GLY A 160 14.53 -16.67 -1.88
CA GLY A 160 15.65 -16.78 -0.95
C GLY A 160 15.29 -16.56 0.53
N PRO A 161 16.29 -16.66 1.43
CA PRO A 161 16.21 -16.13 2.79
C PRO A 161 16.33 -14.59 2.79
N ARG A 162 16.02 -13.95 3.91
CA ARG A 162 16.14 -12.48 4.06
C ARG A 162 17.52 -11.97 3.61
N CYS A 163 17.55 -10.82 2.92
CA CYS A 163 18.79 -10.17 2.52
C CYS A 163 19.73 -9.93 3.71
N GLN A 164 20.97 -10.43 3.62
CA GLN A 164 21.96 -10.38 4.70
C GLN A 164 22.43 -8.96 5.03
N ASN A 165 22.25 -7.99 4.11
CA ASN A 165 22.58 -6.58 4.35
C ASN A 165 21.68 -5.91 5.40
N TRP A 166 20.65 -6.58 5.91
CA TRP A 166 19.89 -6.12 7.07
C TRP A 166 20.61 -6.29 8.40
N GLY A 167 21.75 -6.99 8.39
CA GLY A 167 22.47 -7.35 9.59
C GLY A 167 21.89 -8.59 10.28
N PRO A 168 22.66 -9.20 11.19
CA PRO A 168 22.24 -10.38 11.93
C PRO A 168 20.96 -10.16 12.74
N ASN A 169 20.72 -8.95 13.27
CA ASN A 169 19.57 -8.70 14.15
C ASN A 169 18.31 -8.26 13.39
N GLY A 170 18.40 -7.98 12.09
CA GLY A 170 17.25 -7.54 11.29
C GLY A 170 16.84 -6.08 11.51
N GLU A 171 17.74 -5.25 12.03
CA GLU A 171 17.45 -3.85 12.44
C GLU A 171 18.03 -2.81 11.47
N ASN A 172 17.90 -3.05 10.17
CA ASN A 172 18.36 -2.12 9.14
C ASN A 172 19.85 -1.74 9.34
N GLU A 173 20.69 -2.68 9.77
CA GLU A 173 22.03 -2.35 10.27
C GLU A 173 22.92 -1.79 9.17
N TYR A 174 22.95 -2.43 8.00
CA TYR A 174 23.81 -2.05 6.88
C TYR A 174 23.07 -1.34 5.74
N CYS A 175 21.79 -1.65 5.48
CA CYS A 175 21.07 -1.17 4.29
C CYS A 175 19.94 -0.15 4.58
N LYS A 176 20.30 1.07 4.97
CA LYS A 176 19.37 2.08 5.53
C LYS A 176 18.14 2.45 4.69
N PHE A 177 18.14 2.17 3.39
CA PHE A 177 17.05 2.53 2.46
C PHE A 177 16.12 1.36 2.11
N CYS A 178 16.52 0.12 2.37
CA CYS A 178 15.69 -1.02 2.04
C CYS A 178 14.49 -1.04 2.99
N THR A 179 13.32 -1.43 2.49
CA THR A 179 12.11 -1.67 3.31
C THR A 179 11.85 -3.16 3.53
N GLU A 180 12.56 -4.05 2.83
CA GLU A 180 12.30 -5.50 2.89
C GLU A 180 12.42 -6.05 4.32
N GLY A 181 13.51 -5.76 5.02
CA GLY A 181 13.70 -6.25 6.39
C GLY A 181 12.90 -5.50 7.45
N GLN A 182 12.43 -4.28 7.19
CA GLN A 182 11.49 -3.55 8.06
C GLN A 182 10.14 -4.27 8.08
N ASN A 183 9.72 -4.79 6.92
CA ASN A 183 8.48 -5.54 6.77
C ASN A 183 8.56 -6.96 7.34
N LEU A 184 9.77 -7.53 7.40
CA LEU A 184 10.03 -8.89 7.91
C LEU A 184 10.22 -8.97 9.42
N GLY A 185 10.89 -7.98 10.01
CA GLY A 185 11.42 -8.12 11.36
C GLY A 185 12.39 -9.30 11.48
N SER A 186 12.43 -9.94 12.65
CA SER A 186 13.32 -11.07 12.98
C SER A 186 12.75 -12.45 12.63
N GLN A 187 11.53 -12.55 12.09
CA GLN A 187 10.86 -13.82 11.82
C GLN A 187 10.80 -14.11 10.31
N GLU A 188 11.36 -15.26 9.90
CA GLU A 188 11.19 -15.83 8.56
C GLU A 188 9.89 -16.63 8.41
#